data_AF-A0A0M9YER9-F1
#
_entry.id   AF-A0A0M9YER9-F1
#
_cell.length_a   1.000
_cell.length_b   1.000
_cell.length_c   1.000
_cell.angle_alpha   90.00
_cell.angle_beta   90.00
_cell.angle_gamma   90.00
#
_symmetry.space_group_name_H-M   'P 1'
#
loop_
_entity.id
_entity.type
_entity.pdbx_description
1 polymer ?
#
loop_
_entity_poly.entity_id
_entity_poly.type
_entity_poly.pdbx_seq_one_letter_code
_entity_poly.pdbx_strand_id
1 'polypeptide(L)'
;MAIENPIAVVQEHLDGLQQEHGPAHPEVIEAWTKLAELTGQRGDPRSAAILYQQLGDTLRERVGPFDGKVLDAYEGMARWLAGG
;
A
#
# COMPACT_ATOMS: atom_id res chain seq x y z
N MET A 1 3.13 -25.27 14.25
CA MET A 1 3.00 -23.81 14.05
C MET A 1 2.78 -23.59 12.56
N ALA A 2 1.59 -23.17 12.16
CA ALA A 2 1.41 -22.65 10.82
C ALA A 2 2.26 -21.38 10.71
N ILE A 3 3.14 -21.32 9.71
CA ILE A 3 3.87 -20.08 9.43
C ILE A 3 2.82 -19.14 8.86
N GLU A 4 2.32 -18.21 9.68
CA GLU A 4 1.36 -17.20 9.24
C GLU A 4 1.95 -16.46 8.04
N ASN A 5 1.14 -16.27 7.00
CA ASN A 5 1.55 -15.50 5.84
C ASN A 5 1.48 -14.01 6.23
N PRO A 6 2.61 -13.29 6.38
CA PRO A 6 2.62 -11.89 6.80
C PRO A 6 1.84 -10.98 5.85
N ILE A 7 1.72 -11.34 4.56
CA ILE A 7 0.84 -10.61 3.62
C ILE A 7 -0.62 -10.74 4.04
N ALA A 8 -1.07 -11.94 4.41
CA ALA A 8 -2.45 -12.17 4.82
C ALA A 8 -2.78 -11.43 6.13
N VAL A 9 -1.85 -11.43 7.09
CA VAL A 9 -2.02 -10.71 8.36
C VAL A 9 -2.11 -9.20 8.13
N VAL A 10 -1.24 -8.63 7.31
CA VAL A 10 -1.28 -7.19 7.01
C VAL A 10 -2.52 -6.83 6.20
N GLN A 11 -2.98 -7.69 5.29
CA GLN A 11 -4.20 -7.46 4.52
C GLN A 11 -5.45 -7.45 5.42
N GLU A 12 -5.59 -8.41 6.33
CA GLU A 12 -6.70 -8.43 7.30
C GLU A 12 -6.68 -7.18 8.19
N HIS A 13 -5.49 -6.75 8.63
CA HIS A 13 -5.34 -5.53 9.41
C HIS A 13 -5.74 -4.28 8.60
N LEU A 14 -5.32 -4.19 7.33
CA LEU A 14 -5.69 -3.09 6.44
C LEU A 14 -7.22 -3.03 6.24
N ASP A 15 -7.87 -4.17 6.02
CA ASP A 15 -9.32 -4.23 5.85
C ASP A 15 -10.04 -3.68 7.10
N GLY A 16 -9.58 -4.04 8.30
CA GLY A 16 -10.08 -3.49 9.56
C GLY A 16 -9.90 -1.98 9.67
N LEU A 17 -8.69 -1.48 9.40
CA LEU A 17 -8.38 -0.05 9.45
C LEU A 17 -9.20 0.76 8.43
N GLN A 18 -9.50 0.21 7.25
CA GLN A 18 -10.33 0.87 6.24
C GLN A 18 -11.80 0.95 6.63
N GLN A 19 -12.30 0.04 7.49
CA GLN A 19 -13.66 0.12 8.04
C GLN A 19 -13.76 1.15 9.16
N GLU A 20 -12.72 1.28 9.98
CA GLU A 20 -12.70 2.21 11.12
C GLU A 20 -12.34 3.64 10.71
N HIS A 21 -11.45 3.78 9.71
CA HIS A 21 -10.88 5.06 9.30
C HIS A 21 -11.05 5.33 7.81
N GLY A 22 -11.00 6.61 7.45
CA GLY A 22 -10.94 7.00 6.04
C GLY A 22 -9.61 6.58 5.39
N PRO A 23 -9.57 6.39 4.05
CA PRO A 23 -8.39 5.91 3.34
C PRO A 23 -7.16 6.84 3.38
N ALA A 24 -7.34 8.10 3.77
CA ALA A 24 -6.26 9.06 3.98
C ALA A 24 -5.71 9.06 5.42
N HIS A 25 -6.21 8.18 6.29
CA HIS A 25 -5.73 8.05 7.67
C HIS A 25 -4.31 7.48 7.68
N PRO A 26 -3.39 8.01 8.51
CA PRO A 26 -2.00 7.56 8.52
C PRO A 26 -1.83 6.05 8.69
N GLU A 27 -2.59 5.42 9.58
CA GLU A 27 -2.49 3.97 9.81
C GLU A 27 -2.93 3.14 8.60
N VAL A 28 -3.96 3.58 7.87
CA VAL A 28 -4.40 2.92 6.63
C VAL A 28 -3.29 2.99 5.57
N ILE A 29 -2.69 4.17 5.43
CA ILE A 29 -1.58 4.40 4.48
C ILE A 29 -0.38 3.53 4.85
N GLU A 30 -0.02 3.45 6.13
CA GLU A 30 1.09 2.64 6.62
C GLU A 30 0.86 1.15 6.37
N ALA A 31 -0.31 0.63 6.71
CA ALA A 31 -0.66 -0.78 6.49
C ALA A 31 -0.66 -1.14 5.00
N TRP A 32 -1.18 -0.27 4.14
CA TRP A 32 -1.20 -0.49 2.70
C TRP A 32 0.20 -0.45 2.09
N THR A 33 1.02 0.52 2.50
CA THR A 33 2.43 0.61 2.11
C THR A 33 3.16 -0.66 2.53
N LYS A 34 2.94 -1.13 3.76
CA LYS A 34 3.55 -2.37 4.27
C LYS A 34 3.16 -3.59 3.46
N LEU A 35 1.89 -3.69 3.05
CA LEU A 35 1.40 -4.76 2.18
C LEU A 35 2.13 -4.76 0.83
N ALA A 36 2.27 -3.58 0.22
CA ALA A 36 3.01 -3.42 -1.04
C ALA A 36 4.49 -3.83 -0.89
N GLU A 37 5.16 -3.36 0.15
CA GLU A 37 6.56 -3.70 0.44
C GLU A 37 6.78 -5.21 0.63
N LEU A 38 5.96 -5.86 1.45
CA LEU A 38 6.07 -7.30 1.70
C LEU A 38 5.81 -8.11 0.43
N THR A 39 4.89 -7.65 -0.42
CA THR A 39 4.56 -8.29 -1.69
C THR A 39 5.77 -8.23 -2.64
N GLY A 40 6.39 -7.07 -2.78
CA GLY A 40 7.58 -6.90 -3.62
C GLY A 40 8.77 -7.70 -3.10
N GLN A 41 9.03 -7.65 -1.78
CA GLN A 41 10.12 -8.37 -1.12
C GLN A 41 10.00 -9.90 -1.25
N ARG A 42 8.79 -10.42 -1.49
CA ARG A 42 8.54 -11.84 -1.78
C ARG A 42 8.73 -12.24 -3.23
N GLY A 43 9.23 -11.32 -4.06
CA GLY A 43 9.53 -11.55 -5.46
C GLY A 43 8.38 -11.22 -6.41
N ASP A 44 7.38 -10.45 -5.95
CA ASP A 44 6.30 -9.94 -6.80
C ASP A 44 6.31 -8.40 -6.90
N PRO A 45 7.31 -7.82 -7.61
CA PRO A 45 7.41 -6.37 -7.79
C PRO A 45 6.22 -5.79 -8.56
N ARG A 46 5.56 -6.57 -9.41
CA ARG A 46 4.40 -6.10 -10.18
C ARG A 46 3.18 -5.91 -9.28
N SER A 47 2.90 -6.88 -8.40
CA SER A 47 1.81 -6.73 -7.44
C SER A 47 2.08 -5.63 -6.41
N ALA A 48 3.34 -5.43 -6.00
CA ALA A 48 3.72 -4.28 -5.18
C ALA A 48 3.41 -2.94 -5.87
N ALA A 49 3.80 -2.79 -7.14
CA ALA A 49 3.50 -1.59 -7.91
C ALA A 49 1.99 -1.34 -8.06
N ILE A 50 1.18 -2.39 -8.26
CA ILE A 50 -0.28 -2.28 -8.32
C ILE A 50 -0.86 -1.79 -6.99
N LEU A 51 -0.38 -2.31 -5.85
CA LEU A 51 -0.84 -1.88 -4.53
C LEU A 51 -0.53 -0.39 -4.28
N TYR A 52 0.67 0.06 -4.66
CA TYR A 52 1.02 1.48 -4.61
C TYR A 52 0.17 2.35 -5.54
N GLN A 53 -0.13 1.86 -6.75
CA GLN A 53 -1.02 2.58 -7.67
C GLN A 53 -2.41 2.76 -7.08
N GLN A 54 -2.98 1.69 -6.47
CA GLN A 54 -4.29 1.75 -5.83
C GLN A 54 -4.31 2.72 -4.64
N LEU A 55 -3.26 2.71 -3.82
CA LEU A 55 -3.09 3.68 -2.74
C LEU A 55 -3.05 5.11 -3.29
N GLY A 56 -2.22 5.37 -4.31
CA GLY A 56 -2.09 6.69 -4.93
C GLY A 56 -3.38 7.20 -5.55
N ASP A 57 -4.10 6.36 -6.30
CA ASP A 57 -5.39 6.69 -6.90
C ASP A 57 -6.44 7.00 -5.82
N THR A 58 -6.50 6.19 -4.76
CA THR A 58 -7.43 6.40 -3.64
C THR A 58 -7.13 7.70 -2.90
N LEU A 59 -5.86 7.98 -2.61
CA LEU A 59 -5.45 9.23 -1.95
C LEU A 59 -5.73 10.44 -2.85
N ARG A 60 -5.46 10.34 -4.15
CA ARG A 60 -5.70 11.42 -5.12
C ARG A 60 -7.16 11.86 -5.11
N GLU A 61 -8.10 10.92 -5.05
CA GLU A 61 -9.54 11.23 -5.00
C GLU A 61 -9.97 11.93 -3.70
N ARG A 62 -9.19 11.76 -2.62
CA ARG A 62 -9.56 12.22 -1.27
C ARG A 62 -8.91 13.54 -0.87
N VAL A 63 -7.64 13.72 -1.21
CA VAL A 63 -6.83 14.88 -0.80
C VAL A 63 -6.33 15.71 -1.98
N GLY A 64 -6.57 15.25 -3.21
CA GLY A 64 -6.15 15.93 -4.43
C GLY A 64 -4.80 15.45 -4.97
N PRO A 65 -4.49 15.71 -6.25
CA PRO A 65 -3.36 15.09 -6.97
C PRO A 65 -1.97 15.59 -6.58
N PHE A 66 -1.86 16.69 -5.83
CA PHE A 66 -0.58 17.29 -5.46
C PHE A 66 -0.26 17.14 -3.96
N ASP A 67 -1.06 16.38 -3.20
CA ASP A 67 -0.74 16.06 -1.80
C ASP A 67 0.50 15.15 -1.75
N GLY A 68 1.40 15.39 -0.80
CA GLY A 68 2.63 14.61 -0.64
C GLY A 68 2.39 13.10 -0.54
N LYS A 69 1.31 12.67 0.12
CA LYS A 69 1.01 11.24 0.28
C LYS A 69 0.66 10.55 -1.04
N VAL A 70 0.10 11.30 -1.99
CA VAL A 70 -0.18 10.80 -3.35
C VAL A 70 1.13 10.62 -4.11
N LEU A 71 2.04 11.58 -3.99
CA LEU A 71 3.35 11.51 -4.62
C LEU A 71 4.18 10.36 -4.04
N ASP A 72 4.19 10.19 -2.72
CA ASP A 72 4.89 9.10 -2.03
C ASP A 72 4.40 7.72 -2.51
N ALA A 73 3.09 7.57 -2.70
CA ALA A 73 2.51 6.32 -3.21
C ALA A 73 2.97 6.03 -4.65
N TYR A 74 2.93 7.02 -5.55
CA TYR A 74 3.41 6.83 -6.92
C TYR A 74 4.94 6.68 -7.01
N GLU A 75 5.71 7.26 -6.09
CA GLU A 75 7.15 7.00 -5.96
C GLU A 75 7.40 5.53 -5.58
N GLY A 76 6.65 4.99 -4.62
CA GLY A 76 6.68 3.57 -4.27
C GLY A 76 6.36 2.66 -5.45
N MET A 77 5.36 3.00 -6.26
CA MET A 77 5.04 2.31 -7.50
C MET A 77 6.22 2.32 -8.48
N ALA A 78 6.80 3.49 -8.74
CA ALA A 78 7.92 3.65 -9.66
C ALA A 78 9.15 2.84 -9.20
N ARG A 79 9.44 2.82 -7.89
CA ARG A 79 10.53 2.05 -7.31
C ARG A 79 10.40 0.55 -7.58
N TRP A 80 9.22 -0.02 -7.37
CA TRP A 80 8.99 -1.44 -7.62
C TRP A 80 9.02 -1.80 -9.11
N LEU A 81 8.62 -0.88 -10.00
CA LEU A 81 8.77 -1.07 -11.44
C LEU A 81 10.22 -0.94 -11.93
N ALA A 82 11.05 -0.15 -11.24
CA ALA A 82 12.44 0.12 -11.62
C ALA A 82 13.43 -0.98 -11.20
N GLY A 83 13.02 -1.94 -10.37
CA GLY A 83 13.89 -3.07 -10.03
C GLY A 83 13.70 -3.67 -8.64
N GLY A 84 12.98 -3.01 -7.73
CA GLY A 84 12.79 -3.48 -6.35
C GLY A 84 14.03 -3.35 -5.47
#